data_AF-A0A0Q6G8J0-F1
#
_entry.id   AF-A0A0Q6G8J0-F1
#
_cell.length_a   1.000
_cell.length_b   1.000
_cell.length_c   1.000
_cell.angle_alpha   90.00
_cell.angle_beta   90.00
_cell.angle_gamma   90.00
#
_symmetry.space_group_name_H-M   'P 1'
#
loop_
_entity.id
_entity.type
_entity.pdbx_description
1 polymer ?
#
loop_
_entity_poly.entity_id
_entity_poly.type
_entity_poly.pdbx_seq_one_letter_code
_entity_poly.pdbx_strand_id
1 'polypeptide(L)'
;MSSPDQRAVSVAAILTQVATADALAAACAMGKHVVDAVPSPIGAYAVLRDPSGDRPAELARSVSGLVKTVPLILFEVTDGHIAASQWQAGVRGEDLPAALVLDGAPHEFEDVLLGAVAAADVEGAVSSKGISRWKAARSLAATGRARGRR
;
A
#
# COMPACT_ATOMS: atom_id res chain seq x y z
N MET A 1 -21.08 -2.82 28.93
CA MET A 1 -21.30 -3.57 27.68
C MET A 1 -20.03 -3.46 26.86
N SER A 2 -19.15 -4.47 26.94
CA SER A 2 -17.94 -4.52 26.12
C SER A 2 -18.34 -4.68 24.67
N SER A 3 -17.88 -3.79 23.79
CA SER A 3 -18.15 -3.87 22.35
C SER A 3 -17.64 -5.22 21.82
N PRO A 4 -18.44 -5.93 21.00
CA PRO A 4 -17.96 -7.13 20.35
C PRO A 4 -16.89 -6.71 19.34
N ASP A 5 -15.74 -7.37 19.40
CA ASP A 5 -14.90 -7.64 18.24
C ASP A 5 -14.20 -6.45 17.57
N GLN A 6 -13.36 -5.73 18.32
CA GLN A 6 -12.28 -4.98 17.68
C GLN A 6 -11.12 -5.93 17.39
N ARG A 7 -11.33 -6.89 16.46
CA ARG A 7 -10.24 -7.76 16.01
C ARG A 7 -9.17 -6.88 15.36
N ALA A 8 -7.95 -7.02 15.85
CA ALA A 8 -6.83 -6.24 15.36
C ALA A 8 -6.42 -6.72 13.96
N VAL A 9 -6.23 -5.77 13.05
CA VAL A 9 -5.62 -6.04 11.75
C VAL A 9 -4.18 -6.51 12.00
N SER A 10 -3.82 -7.70 11.51
CA SER A 10 -2.48 -8.26 11.62
C SER A 10 -1.56 -7.77 10.50
N VAL A 11 -2.10 -7.61 9.29
CA VAL A 11 -1.38 -7.09 8.12
C VAL A 11 -2.27 -6.12 7.36
N ALA A 12 -1.73 -4.96 6.98
CA ALA A 12 -2.40 -4.04 6.08
C ALA A 12 -1.45 -3.66 4.93
N ALA A 13 -1.93 -3.79 3.69
CA ALA A 13 -1.13 -3.50 2.51
C ALA A 13 -1.96 -2.84 1.41
N ILE A 14 -1.33 -1.95 0.64
CA ILE A 14 -1.92 -1.41 -0.59
C ILE A 14 -1.22 -2.00 -1.81
N LEU A 15 -2.00 -2.41 -2.81
CA LEU A 15 -1.51 -2.82 -4.12
C LEU A 15 -1.85 -1.73 -5.14
N THR A 16 -0.87 -1.32 -5.94
CA THR A 16 -1.04 -0.23 -6.90
C THR A 16 -0.17 -0.37 -8.14
N GLN A 17 -0.59 0.27 -9.23
CA GLN A 17 0.16 0.36 -10.48
C GLN A 17 1.19 1.49 -10.50
N VAL A 18 1.65 1.93 -9.33
CA VAL A 18 2.80 2.84 -9.22
C VAL A 18 4.04 2.12 -9.72
N ALA A 19 4.77 2.75 -10.64
CA ALA A 19 5.79 2.07 -11.43
C ALA A 19 7.00 1.53 -10.64
N THR A 20 7.27 2.03 -9.43
CA THR A 20 8.46 1.66 -8.66
C THR A 20 8.19 1.70 -7.15
N ALA A 21 8.87 0.83 -6.40
CA ALA A 21 8.86 0.84 -4.94
C ALA A 21 9.35 2.17 -4.35
N ASP A 22 10.39 2.78 -4.92
CA ASP A 22 10.89 4.11 -4.49
C ASP A 22 9.83 5.21 -4.59
N ALA A 23 9.09 5.27 -5.71
CA ALA A 23 8.04 6.25 -5.89
C ALA A 23 6.88 6.03 -4.90
N LEU A 24 6.53 4.76 -4.64
CA LEU A 24 5.51 4.41 -3.67
C LEU A 24 5.95 4.74 -2.24
N ALA A 25 7.17 4.37 -1.84
CA ALA A 25 7.75 4.72 -0.54
C ALA A 25 7.79 6.23 -0.32
N ALA A 26 8.13 7.01 -1.36
CA ALA A 26 8.09 8.47 -1.32
C ALA A 26 6.66 9.01 -1.13
N ALA A 27 5.67 8.46 -1.83
CA ALA A 27 4.27 8.85 -1.67
C ALA A 27 3.76 8.55 -0.25
N CYS A 28 4.09 7.38 0.29
CA CYS A 28 3.76 7.02 1.68
C CYS A 28 4.43 7.96 2.68
N ALA A 29 5.71 8.27 2.50
CA ALA A 29 6.45 9.21 3.34
C ALA A 29 5.86 10.64 3.31
N MET A 30 5.31 11.08 2.17
CA MET A 30 4.59 12.37 2.11
C MET A 30 3.35 12.39 3.02
N GLY A 31 2.64 11.26 3.11
CA GLY A 31 1.53 11.04 4.04
C GLY A 31 1.96 10.74 5.48
N LYS A 32 3.27 10.69 5.76
CA LYS A 32 3.87 10.26 7.04
C LYS A 32 3.59 8.80 7.41
N HIS A 33 3.30 7.97 6.42
CA HIS A 33 3.08 6.54 6.60
C HIS A 33 4.39 5.77 6.56
N VAL A 34 4.65 4.99 7.61
CA VAL A 34 5.83 4.13 7.69
C VAL A 34 5.50 2.77 7.10
N VAL A 35 6.04 2.50 5.92
CA VAL A 35 5.77 1.30 5.14
C VAL A 35 7.06 0.67 4.65
N ASP A 36 6.96 -0.59 4.25
CA ASP A 36 7.91 -1.24 3.35
C ASP A 36 7.24 -1.37 1.99
N ALA A 37 7.78 -0.66 1.00
CA ALA A 37 7.30 -0.68 -0.38
C ALA A 37 8.10 -1.71 -1.18
N VAL A 38 7.42 -2.52 -1.98
CA VAL A 38 7.98 -3.69 -2.63
C VAL A 38 7.67 -3.63 -4.13
N PRO A 39 8.67 -3.83 -5.02
CA PRO A 39 8.43 -3.84 -6.45
C PRO A 39 7.59 -5.07 -6.84
N SER A 40 6.79 -4.95 -7.89
CA SER A 40 6.06 -6.11 -8.42
C SER A 40 5.89 -6.03 -9.94
N PRO A 41 5.58 -7.15 -10.61
CA PRO A 41 5.35 -7.16 -12.06
C PRO A 41 4.23 -6.23 -12.53
N ILE A 42 3.29 -5.89 -11.65
CA ILE A 42 2.13 -5.02 -11.95
C ILE A 42 2.25 -3.60 -11.37
N GLY A 43 3.40 -3.27 -10.78
CA GLY A 43 3.69 -1.96 -10.19
C GLY A 43 4.48 -2.08 -8.89
N ALA A 44 3.84 -1.76 -7.77
CA ALA A 44 4.41 -1.89 -6.45
C ALA A 44 3.30 -2.04 -5.40
N TYR A 45 3.62 -2.66 -4.28
CA TYR A 45 2.76 -2.68 -3.11
C TYR A 45 3.49 -2.09 -1.89
N ALA A 46 2.73 -1.66 -0.90
CA ALA A 46 3.30 -1.14 0.34
C ALA A 46 2.60 -1.77 1.54
N VAL A 47 3.39 -2.30 2.47
CA VAL A 47 2.90 -2.91 3.71
C VAL A 47 3.14 -1.95 4.86
N LEU A 48 2.08 -1.69 5.62
CA LEU A 48 2.12 -0.80 6.76
C LEU A 48 2.78 -1.52 7.95
N ARG A 49 3.78 -0.88 8.58
CA ARG A 49 4.49 -1.49 9.71
C ARG A 49 3.68 -1.56 11.00
N ASP A 50 2.68 -0.70 11.13
CA ASP A 50 1.77 -0.65 12.28
C ASP A 50 0.35 -0.46 11.76
N PRO A 51 -0.40 -1.56 11.54
CA PRO A 51 -1.75 -1.55 10.98
C PRO A 51 -2.85 -1.24 12.02
N SER A 52 -2.52 -0.68 13.17
CA SER A 52 -3.49 -0.38 14.23
C SER A 52 -4.48 0.74 13.87
N GLY A 53 -5.72 0.59 14.33
CA GLY A 53 -6.77 1.60 14.19
C GLY A 53 -7.07 1.94 12.73
N ASP A 54 -7.25 3.24 12.45
CA ASP A 54 -7.67 3.72 11.12
C ASP A 54 -6.50 3.90 10.14
N ARG A 55 -5.26 3.58 10.54
CA ARG A 55 -4.06 3.81 9.72
C ARG A 55 -4.08 3.14 8.35
N PRO A 56 -4.60 1.91 8.18
CA PRO A 56 -4.77 1.31 6.86
C PRO A 56 -5.60 2.20 5.91
N ALA A 57 -6.73 2.72 6.39
CA ALA A 57 -7.60 3.61 5.64
C ALA A 57 -6.94 4.98 5.38
N GLU A 58 -6.22 5.54 6.36
CA GLU A 58 -5.46 6.78 6.20
C GLU A 58 -4.35 6.66 5.14
N LEU A 59 -3.64 5.53 5.11
CA LEU A 59 -2.65 5.20 4.08
C LEU A 59 -3.30 5.19 2.71
N ALA A 60 -4.36 4.39 2.54
CA ALA A 60 -5.07 4.25 1.27
C ALA A 60 -5.62 5.60 0.77
N ARG A 61 -6.23 6.40 1.66
CA ARG A 61 -6.69 7.77 1.37
C ARG A 61 -5.56 8.68 0.93
N SER A 62 -4.45 8.68 1.67
CA SER A 62 -3.32 9.58 1.40
C SER A 62 -2.66 9.26 0.08
N VAL A 63 -2.38 7.98 -0.18
CA VAL A 63 -1.68 7.54 -1.40
C VAL A 63 -2.56 7.67 -2.63
N SER A 64 -3.82 7.24 -2.57
CA SER A 64 -4.76 7.40 -3.71
C SER A 64 -5.08 8.86 -4.01
N GLY A 65 -5.03 9.75 -3.01
CA GLY A 65 -5.17 11.19 -3.19
C GLY A 65 -3.97 11.82 -3.92
N LEU A 66 -2.77 11.26 -3.76
CA LEU A 66 -1.55 11.68 -4.47
C LEU A 66 -1.48 11.07 -5.87
N VAL A 67 -1.83 9.80 -6.01
CA VAL A 67 -1.79 9.04 -7.27
C VAL A 67 -3.21 8.91 -7.84
N LYS A 68 -3.74 10.02 -8.36
CA LYS A 68 -5.15 10.11 -8.77
C LYS A 68 -5.51 9.33 -10.05
N THR A 69 -4.50 8.92 -10.83
CA THR A 69 -4.71 8.40 -12.18
C THR A 69 -5.11 6.93 -12.23
N VAL A 70 -4.79 6.15 -11.20
CA VAL A 70 -5.10 4.71 -11.12
C VAL A 70 -5.70 4.40 -9.75
N PRO A 71 -6.71 3.51 -9.66
CA PRO A 71 -7.17 3.03 -8.38
C PRO A 71 -6.07 2.21 -7.69
N LEU A 72 -6.11 2.16 -6.37
CA LEU A 72 -5.35 1.20 -5.57
C LEU A 72 -6.32 0.34 -4.77
N ILE A 73 -5.84 -0.80 -4.31
CA ILE A 73 -6.62 -1.72 -3.49
C ILE A 73 -5.95 -1.80 -2.12
N LEU A 74 -6.71 -1.56 -1.06
CA LEU A 74 -6.30 -1.79 0.32
C LEU A 74 -6.72 -3.21 0.72
N PHE A 75 -5.78 -3.95 1.28
CA PHE A 75 -5.98 -5.26 1.89
C PHE A 75 -5.77 -5.16 3.39
N GLU A 76 -6.67 -5.76 4.15
CA GLU A 76 -6.61 -5.84 5.61
C GLU A 76 -6.83 -7.30 6.01
N VAL A 77 -5.85 -7.86 6.73
CA VAL A 77 -5.92 -9.22 7.26
C VAL A 77 -6.29 -9.15 8.73
N THR A 78 -7.40 -9.79 9.09
CA THR A 78 -7.93 -9.79 10.45
C THR A 78 -8.38 -11.19 10.80
N ASP A 79 -7.73 -11.83 11.78
CA ASP A 79 -8.09 -13.18 12.25
C ASP A 79 -8.21 -14.19 11.09
N GLY A 80 -7.23 -14.19 10.18
CA GLY A 80 -7.20 -15.05 8.99
C GLY A 80 -8.15 -14.66 7.85
N HIS A 81 -8.97 -13.62 8.01
CA HIS A 81 -9.87 -13.12 6.98
C HIS A 81 -9.23 -11.94 6.25
N ILE A 82 -9.26 -11.98 4.92
CA ILE A 82 -8.72 -10.91 4.07
C ILE A 82 -9.89 -10.08 3.54
N ALA A 83 -9.92 -8.81 3.90
CA ALA A 83 -10.80 -7.82 3.28
C ALA A 83 -10.02 -7.05 2.20
N ALA A 84 -10.69 -6.69 1.11
CA ALA A 84 -10.13 -5.86 0.04
C ALA A 84 -11.09 -4.73 -0.30
N SER A 85 -10.60 -3.49 -0.36
CA SER A 85 -11.41 -2.31 -0.73
C SER A 85 -10.69 -1.45 -1.76
N GLN A 86 -11.43 -0.96 -2.75
CA GLN A 86 -10.89 -0.05 -3.76
C GLN A 86 -10.79 1.38 -3.23
N TRP A 87 -9.74 2.10 -3.61
CA TRP A 87 -9.58 3.52 -3.31
C TRP A 87 -9.12 4.30 -4.53
N GLN A 88 -9.73 5.47 -4.75
CA GLN A 88 -9.36 6.36 -5.84
C GLN A 88 -9.51 7.82 -5.41
N ALA A 89 -8.52 8.65 -5.74
CA ALA A 89 -8.52 10.08 -5.45
C ALA A 89 -8.83 10.43 -3.97
N GLY A 90 -8.43 9.57 -3.04
CA GLY A 90 -8.66 9.73 -1.60
C GLY A 90 -10.03 9.27 -1.12
N VAL A 91 -10.86 8.68 -1.98
CA VAL A 91 -12.21 8.20 -1.65
C VAL A 91 -12.22 6.68 -1.65
N ARG A 92 -12.84 6.09 -0.63
CA ARG A 92 -13.11 4.65 -0.56
C ARG A 92 -14.25 4.33 -1.53
N GLY A 93 -14.02 3.35 -2.41
CA GLY A 93 -15.02 2.79 -3.29
C GLY A 93 -15.66 1.53 -2.69
N GLU A 94 -15.89 0.55 -3.55
CA GLU A 94 -16.52 -0.71 -3.20
C GLU A 94 -15.55 -1.69 -2.51
N ASP A 95 -16.14 -2.64 -1.80
CA ASP A 95 -15.45 -3.82 -1.31
C ASP A 95 -15.34 -4.84 -2.45
N LEU A 96 -14.14 -5.39 -2.62
CA LEU A 96 -13.82 -6.34 -3.66
C LEU A 96 -13.76 -7.75 -3.07
N PRO A 97 -14.23 -8.78 -3.79
CA PRO A 97 -14.02 -10.16 -3.38
C PRO A 97 -12.52 -10.46 -3.32
N ALA A 98 -11.96 -10.65 -2.12
CA ALA A 98 -10.52 -10.79 -1.92
C ALA A 98 -9.93 -11.91 -2.79
N ALA A 99 -10.61 -13.05 -2.90
CA ALA A 99 -10.18 -14.16 -3.75
C ALA A 99 -9.99 -13.78 -5.23
N LEU A 100 -10.88 -12.94 -5.79
CA LEU A 100 -10.78 -12.49 -7.18
C LEU A 100 -9.63 -11.50 -7.37
N VAL A 101 -9.38 -10.64 -6.38
CA VAL A 101 -8.27 -9.70 -6.46
C VAL A 101 -6.93 -10.42 -6.30
N LEU A 102 -6.86 -11.40 -5.39
CA LEU A 102 -5.65 -12.18 -5.14
C LEU A 102 -5.28 -13.10 -6.30
N ASP A 103 -6.25 -13.60 -7.07
CA ASP A 103 -5.97 -14.37 -8.30
C ASP A 103 -5.10 -13.60 -9.31
N GLY A 104 -5.23 -12.26 -9.34
CA GLY A 104 -4.39 -11.39 -10.16
C GLY A 104 -3.20 -10.76 -9.41
N ALA A 105 -2.98 -11.11 -8.16
CA ALA A 105 -1.91 -10.55 -7.35
C ALA A 105 -0.58 -11.28 -7.59
N PRO A 106 0.57 -10.60 -7.38
CA PRO A 106 1.87 -11.26 -7.40
C PRO A 106 1.97 -12.32 -6.28
N HIS A 107 2.54 -13.49 -6.54
CA HIS A 107 2.69 -14.54 -5.52
C HIS A 107 3.38 -14.07 -4.24
N GLU A 108 4.43 -13.25 -4.37
CA GLU A 108 5.15 -12.71 -3.23
C GLU A 108 4.30 -11.73 -2.38
N PHE A 109 3.29 -11.09 -3.00
CA PHE A 109 2.34 -10.27 -2.26
C PHE A 109 1.44 -11.13 -1.37
N GLU A 110 1.01 -12.30 -1.84
CA GLU A 110 0.23 -13.26 -1.05
C GLU A 110 1.05 -13.77 0.14
N ASP A 111 2.30 -14.19 -0.09
CA ASP A 111 3.20 -14.65 0.97
C ASP A 111 3.39 -13.59 2.06
N VAL A 112 3.49 -12.33 1.66
CA VAL A 112 3.59 -11.19 2.58
C VAL A 112 2.28 -10.93 3.33
N LEU A 113 1.13 -10.98 2.64
CA LEU A 113 -0.19 -10.81 3.29
C LEU A 113 -0.46 -11.90 4.32
N LEU A 114 -0.06 -13.14 4.03
CA LEU A 114 -0.22 -14.29 4.91
C LEU A 114 0.84 -14.34 6.02
N GLY A 115 1.84 -13.45 5.99
CA GLY A 115 2.92 -13.40 6.97
C GLY A 115 3.97 -14.49 6.83
N ALA A 116 4.01 -15.20 5.70
CA ALA A 116 5.05 -16.18 5.38
C ALA A 116 6.41 -15.51 5.10
N VAL A 117 6.39 -14.30 4.55
CA VAL A 117 7.57 -13.47 4.27
C VAL A 117 7.35 -12.07 4.84
N ALA A 118 8.35 -11.49 5.51
CA ALA A 118 8.27 -10.09 5.91
C ALA A 118 8.51 -9.18 4.70
N ALA A 119 7.69 -8.16 4.52
CA ALA A 119 7.81 -7.23 3.38
C ALA A 119 9.20 -6.56 3.26
N ALA A 120 9.90 -6.37 4.39
CA ALA A 120 11.24 -5.79 4.41
C ALA A 120 12.33 -6.75 3.90
N ASP A 121 12.05 -8.05 3.87
CA ASP A 121 12.98 -9.10 3.44
C ASP A 121 12.81 -9.47 1.96
N VAL A 122 11.78 -8.93 1.30
CA VAL A 122 11.57 -9.09 -0.14
C VAL A 122 12.68 -8.37 -0.93
N GLU A 123 13.15 -8.99 -2.00
CA GLU A 123 14.14 -8.40 -2.89
C GLU A 123 13.66 -7.06 -3.47
N GLY A 124 14.49 -6.03 -3.29
CA GLY A 124 14.17 -4.67 -3.76
C GLY A 124 13.19 -3.89 -2.88
N ALA A 125 12.87 -4.39 -1.68
CA ALA A 125 12.07 -3.65 -0.71
C ALA A 125 12.72 -2.30 -0.32
N VAL A 126 11.89 -1.26 -0.26
CA VAL A 126 12.28 0.11 0.07
C VAL A 126 11.48 0.60 1.28
N SER A 127 12.18 0.90 2.37
CA SER A 127 11.55 1.51 3.54
C SER A 127 11.22 2.99 3.30
N SER A 128 10.02 3.42 3.69
CA SER A 128 9.69 4.85 3.75
C SER A 128 10.28 5.56 4.97
N LYS A 129 10.77 4.79 5.96
CA LYS A 129 11.34 5.34 7.20
C LYS A 129 12.60 6.17 6.89
N GLY A 130 12.64 7.39 7.39
CA GLY A 130 13.78 8.30 7.19
C GLY A 130 13.76 9.07 5.87
N ILE A 131 12.78 8.84 4.98
CA ILE A 131 12.58 9.70 3.81
C ILE A 131 12.00 11.05 4.27
N SER A 132 12.78 12.13 4.09
CA SER A 132 12.27 13.47 4.37
C SER A 132 11.20 13.89 3.35
N ARG A 133 10.22 14.70 3.78
CA ARG A 133 9.17 15.24 2.90
C ARG A 133 9.74 15.94 1.66
N TRP A 134 10.86 16.66 1.81
CA TRP A 134 11.54 17.33 0.71
C TRP A 134 12.17 16.34 -0.29
N LYS A 135 12.83 15.27 0.21
CA LYS A 135 13.37 14.21 -0.67
C LYS A 135 12.24 13.47 -1.40
N ALA A 136 11.15 13.18 -0.70
CA ALA A 136 9.97 12.54 -1.29
C ALA A 136 9.36 13.40 -2.42
N ALA A 137 9.11 14.69 -2.17
CA ALA A 137 8.57 15.60 -3.16
C ALA A 137 9.46 15.71 -4.41
N ARG A 138 10.79 15.78 -4.24
CA ARG A 138 11.74 15.79 -5.36
C ARG A 138 11.71 14.50 -6.17
N SER A 139 11.61 13.35 -5.50
CA SER A 139 11.53 12.04 -6.16
C SER A 139 10.27 11.93 -7.03
N LEU A 140 9.12 12.33 -6.48
CA LEU A 140 7.83 12.31 -7.19
C LEU A 140 7.79 13.29 -8.37
N ALA A 141 8.40 14.48 -8.22
CA ALA A 141 8.51 15.44 -9.32
C ALA A 141 9.41 14.92 -10.45
N ALA A 142 10.45 14.14 -10.14
CA ALA A 142 11.34 13.54 -11.14
C ALA A 142 10.64 12.43 -11.94
N THR A 143 9.89 11.56 -11.28
CA THR A 143 9.11 10.49 -11.93
C THR A 143 7.95 11.03 -12.76
N GLY A 144 7.25 12.08 -12.28
CA GLY A 144 6.20 12.75 -13.07
C GLY A 144 6.70 13.33 -14.39
N ARG A 145 7.91 13.92 -14.41
CA ARG A 145 8.53 14.44 -15.65
C ARG A 145 8.97 13.35 -16.63
N ALA A 146 9.35 12.17 -16.14
CA ALA A 146 9.72 11.04 -17.00
C ALA A 146 8.50 10.45 -17.74
N ARG A 147 7.32 10.47 -17.10
CA ARG A 147 6.06 9.96 -17.68
C ARG A 147 5.44 10.90 -18.71
N GLY A 148 5.66 12.22 -18.60
CA GLY A 148 5.18 13.22 -19.57
C GLY A 148 6.05 13.39 -20.83
N ARG A 149 7.14 12.63 -20.96
CA ARG A 149 8.08 12.67 -22.11
C ARG A 149 7.99 11.42 -23.00
N ARG A 150 7.01 10.56 -22.76
CA ARG A 150 6.71 9.35 -23.54
C ARG A 150 5.39 9.52 -24.28
#